data_AF-A0A3M8RKZ4-F1
#
_entry.id   AF-A0A3M8RKZ4-F1
#
_cell.length_a   1.000
_cell.length_b   1.000
_cell.length_c   1.000
_cell.angle_alpha   90.00
_cell.angle_beta   90.00
_cell.angle_gamma   90.00
#
_symmetry.space_group_name_H-M   'P 1'
#
loop_
_entity.id
_entity.type
_entity.pdbx_description
1 polymer ?
#
loop_
_entity_poly.entity_id
_entity_poly.type
_entity_poly.pdbx_seq_one_letter_code
_entity_poly.pdbx_strand_id
1 'polypeptide(L)'
;MDIQRIMAIVEASYQTRHSIEGALRDIDRRALNAMVLVKRHGNALAGYGVVARAFREGAADLKEAASHMQKSIAPLIQAHMRILQHRSYADLFRRMRETMDGAGKICPTLGCTEETWAQTIAAEEAEALNILYILIQAVNRIQEGIAEQEYVVTNGRIEAALSEDTGAPLMRVSRDMGNAVGIVRDAIRSYRNQLEELLHESGTGF
;
A
#
# COMPACT_ATOMS: atom_id res chain seq x y z
N MET A 1 11.83 -17.30 -4.48
CA MET A 1 11.53 -15.86 -4.37
C MET A 1 12.83 -15.10 -4.50
N ASP A 2 12.92 -14.18 -5.46
CA ASP A 2 14.15 -13.44 -5.80
C ASP A 2 14.23 -12.13 -4.98
N ILE A 3 15.42 -11.80 -4.47
CA ILE A 3 15.71 -10.53 -3.77
C ILE A 3 15.33 -9.31 -4.62
N GLN A 4 15.43 -9.42 -5.94
CA GLN A 4 15.04 -8.37 -6.88
C GLN A 4 13.56 -8.01 -6.78
N ARG A 5 12.69 -9.00 -6.55
CA ARG A 5 11.25 -8.77 -6.41
C ARG A 5 10.89 -8.11 -5.09
N ILE A 6 11.55 -8.50 -4.00
CA ILE A 6 11.38 -7.84 -2.70
C ILE A 6 11.79 -6.36 -2.82
N MET A 7 12.92 -6.08 -3.45
CA MET A 7 13.36 -4.70 -3.71
C MET A 7 12.36 -3.92 -4.58
N ALA A 8 11.76 -4.56 -5.59
CA ALA A 8 10.72 -3.93 -6.41
C ALA A 8 9.48 -3.55 -5.60
N ILE A 9 9.04 -4.38 -4.64
CA ILE A 9 7.95 -4.03 -3.71
C ILE A 9 8.32 -2.81 -2.92
N VAL A 10 9.51 -2.80 -2.33
CA VAL A 10 9.97 -1.70 -1.48
C VAL A 10 9.95 -0.41 -2.25
N GLU A 11 10.53 -0.41 -3.46
CA GLU A 11 10.49 0.73 -4.36
C GLU A 11 9.05 1.15 -4.67
N ALA A 12 8.18 0.21 -5.03
CA ALA A 12 6.77 0.49 -5.31
C ALA A 12 6.01 1.03 -4.09
N SER A 13 6.29 0.53 -2.88
CA SER A 13 5.72 1.04 -1.64
C SER A 13 6.14 2.49 -1.40
N TYR A 14 7.41 2.83 -1.63
CA TYR A 14 7.92 4.19 -1.49
C TYR A 14 7.34 5.13 -2.54
N GLN A 15 7.30 4.71 -3.81
CA GLN A 15 6.70 5.49 -4.89
C GLN A 15 5.21 5.73 -4.64
N THR A 16 4.48 4.68 -4.25
CA THR A 16 3.06 4.76 -3.91
C THR A 16 2.83 5.72 -2.75
N ARG A 17 3.62 5.65 -1.68
CA ARG A 17 3.55 6.60 -0.56
C ARG A 17 3.72 8.04 -1.03
N HIS A 18 4.74 8.29 -1.83
CA HIS A 18 5.05 9.64 -2.29
C HIS A 18 3.93 10.21 -3.16
N SER A 19 3.39 9.40 -4.07
CA SER A 19 2.23 9.76 -4.89
C SER A 19 0.99 10.07 -4.05
N ILE A 20 0.70 9.22 -3.05
CA ILE A 20 -0.42 9.43 -2.14
C ILE A 20 -0.23 10.71 -1.32
N GLU A 21 0.92 10.90 -0.67
CA GLU A 21 1.18 12.08 0.14
C GLU A 21 1.10 13.37 -0.67
N GLY A 22 1.65 13.39 -1.88
CA GLY A 22 1.58 14.51 -2.79
C GLY A 22 0.14 14.85 -3.17
N ALA A 23 -0.64 13.84 -3.60
CA ALA A 23 -2.02 14.01 -4.01
C ALA A 23 -2.94 14.43 -2.85
N LEU A 24 -2.81 13.81 -1.66
CA LEU A 24 -3.60 14.15 -0.47
C LEU A 24 -3.29 15.57 0.02
N ARG A 25 -2.03 16.00 -0.04
CA ARG A 25 -1.66 17.40 0.27
C ARG A 25 -2.30 18.38 -0.70
N ASP A 26 -2.37 18.01 -1.98
CA ASP A 26 -3.04 18.81 -2.99
C ASP A 26 -4.56 18.89 -2.78
N ILE A 27 -5.19 17.79 -2.37
CA ILE A 27 -6.61 17.75 -1.99
C ILE A 27 -6.86 18.69 -0.80
N ASP A 28 -6.09 18.59 0.28
CA ASP A 28 -6.26 19.44 1.47
C ASP A 28 -6.08 20.92 1.14
N ARG A 29 -5.05 21.28 0.36
CA ARG A 29 -4.83 22.67 -0.08
C ARG A 29 -6.00 23.21 -0.89
N ARG A 30 -6.53 22.44 -1.84
CA ARG A 30 -7.65 22.86 -2.69
C ARG A 30 -8.95 22.95 -1.89
N ALA A 31 -9.17 22.01 -0.97
CA ALA A 31 -10.33 22.03 -0.08
C ALA A 31 -10.32 23.27 0.82
N LEU A 32 -9.16 23.62 1.37
CA LEU A 32 -8.99 24.84 2.15
C LEU A 32 -9.32 26.10 1.33
N ASN A 33 -8.82 26.18 0.09
CA ASN A 33 -9.14 27.29 -0.81
C ASN A 33 -10.64 27.37 -1.09
N ALA A 34 -11.32 26.25 -1.30
CA ALA A 34 -12.77 26.23 -1.45
C ALA A 34 -13.50 26.68 -0.18
N MET A 35 -13.06 26.24 1.01
CA MET A 35 -13.66 26.72 2.27
C MET A 35 -13.52 28.23 2.44
N VAL A 36 -12.42 28.83 1.97
CA VAL A 36 -12.26 30.30 1.96
C VAL A 36 -13.26 30.96 1.01
N LEU A 37 -13.49 30.39 -0.18
CA LEU A 37 -14.52 30.88 -1.11
C LEU A 37 -15.91 30.77 -0.49
N VAL A 38 -16.24 29.64 0.12
CA VAL A 38 -17.51 29.44 0.84
C VAL A 38 -17.72 30.48 1.93
N LYS A 39 -16.68 30.77 2.75
CA LYS A 39 -16.75 31.82 3.77
C LYS A 39 -16.99 33.21 3.21
N ARG A 40 -16.51 33.52 2.00
CA ARG A 40 -16.70 34.82 1.36
C ARG A 40 -18.09 35.01 0.78
N HIS A 41 -18.70 33.95 0.25
CA HIS A 41 -20.03 34.00 -0.38
C HIS A 41 -21.17 33.57 0.56
N GLY A 42 -20.85 33.12 1.78
CA GLY A 42 -21.82 32.85 2.83
C GLY A 42 -22.77 31.70 2.48
N ASN A 43 -24.06 31.90 2.75
CA ASN A 43 -25.08 30.85 2.60
C ASN A 43 -25.26 30.36 1.16
N ALA A 44 -24.87 31.15 0.16
CA ALA A 44 -24.97 30.76 -1.24
C ALA A 44 -24.14 29.52 -1.59
N LEU A 45 -23.06 29.25 -0.83
CA LEU A 45 -22.15 28.12 -1.06
C LEU A 45 -22.12 27.12 0.10
N ALA A 46 -23.13 27.13 0.97
CA ALA A 46 -23.14 26.29 2.17
C ALA A 46 -23.05 24.78 1.84
N GLY A 47 -23.75 24.33 0.78
CA GLY A 47 -23.70 22.94 0.31
C GLY A 47 -22.28 22.51 -0.11
N TYR A 48 -21.59 23.35 -0.88
CA TYR A 48 -20.18 23.11 -1.22
C TYR A 48 -19.26 23.14 0.01
N GLY A 49 -19.60 23.92 1.04
CA GLY A 49 -18.88 23.92 2.32
C GLY A 49 -18.85 22.57 3.01
N VAL A 50 -19.94 21.80 2.92
CA VAL A 50 -20.01 20.41 3.44
C VAL A 50 -19.09 19.51 2.63
N VAL A 51 -19.14 19.60 1.30
CA VAL A 51 -18.27 18.85 0.39
C VAL A 51 -16.79 19.13 0.68
N ALA A 52 -16.41 20.41 0.78
CA ALA A 52 -15.03 20.81 1.05
C ALA A 52 -14.51 20.28 2.39
N ARG A 53 -15.39 20.14 3.40
CA ARG A 53 -15.04 19.51 4.67
C ARG A 53 -14.83 18.00 4.51
N ALA A 54 -15.77 17.31 3.85
CA ALA A 54 -15.68 15.88 3.59
C ALA A 54 -14.41 15.49 2.82
N PHE A 55 -13.94 16.35 1.91
CA PHE A 55 -12.65 16.17 1.24
C PHE A 55 -11.46 16.18 2.19
N ARG A 56 -11.47 17.07 3.20
CA ARG A 56 -10.36 17.17 4.16
C ARG A 56 -10.36 16.02 5.15
N GLU A 57 -11.54 15.65 5.62
CA GLU A 57 -11.73 14.52 6.53
C GLU A 57 -11.24 13.23 5.86
N GLY A 58 -11.76 12.90 4.67
CA GLY A 58 -11.29 11.71 3.98
C GLY A 58 -9.84 11.78 3.49
N ALA A 59 -9.29 12.96 3.18
CA ALA A 59 -7.86 13.08 2.90
C ALA A 59 -6.99 12.80 4.15
N ALA A 60 -7.47 13.16 5.34
CA ALA A 60 -6.81 12.83 6.60
C ALA A 60 -6.89 11.32 6.88
N ASP A 61 -8.06 10.71 6.68
CA ASP A 61 -8.28 9.27 6.88
C ASP A 61 -7.43 8.44 5.92
N LEU A 62 -7.37 8.83 4.65
CA LEU A 62 -6.51 8.18 3.65
C LEU A 62 -5.02 8.30 4.00
N LYS A 63 -4.61 9.43 4.59
CA LYS A 63 -3.22 9.63 5.04
C LYS A 63 -2.89 8.73 6.21
N GLU A 64 -3.80 8.57 7.17
CA GLU A 64 -3.64 7.67 8.29
C GLU A 64 -3.56 6.21 7.83
N ALA A 65 -4.48 5.80 6.95
CA ALA A 65 -4.48 4.45 6.36
C ALA A 65 -3.19 4.17 5.58
N ALA A 66 -2.70 5.13 4.79
CA ALA A 66 -1.42 5.01 4.09
C ALA A 66 -0.22 4.89 5.05
N SER A 67 -0.25 5.56 6.20
CA SER A 67 0.76 5.41 7.26
C SER A 67 0.75 3.99 7.84
N HIS A 68 -0.44 3.42 8.07
CA HIS A 68 -0.56 2.04 8.55
C HIS A 68 -0.05 1.02 7.55
N MET A 69 -0.36 1.19 6.26
CA MET A 69 0.20 0.38 5.18
C MET A 69 1.73 0.40 5.17
N GLN A 70 2.34 1.58 5.37
CA GLN A 70 3.81 1.73 5.38
C GLN A 70 4.49 1.03 6.55
N LYS A 71 3.85 0.97 7.72
CA LYS A 71 4.40 0.26 8.89
C LYS A 71 4.57 -1.24 8.64
N SER A 72 3.80 -1.82 7.72
CA SER A 72 3.88 -3.25 7.39
C SER A 72 4.99 -3.61 6.40
N ILE A 73 5.61 -2.61 5.73
CA ILE A 73 6.64 -2.87 4.71
C ILE A 73 7.95 -3.34 5.33
N ALA A 74 8.43 -2.66 6.37
CA ALA A 74 9.70 -3.03 7.00
C ALA A 74 9.69 -4.45 7.59
N PRO A 75 8.64 -4.88 8.32
CA PRO A 75 8.51 -6.27 8.76
C PRO A 75 8.53 -7.28 7.60
N LEU A 76 7.86 -6.97 6.47
CA LEU A 76 7.83 -7.84 5.30
C LEU A 76 9.24 -8.04 4.70
N ILE A 77 9.99 -6.95 4.54
CA ILE A 77 11.39 -7.01 4.07
C ILE A 77 12.23 -7.86 5.02
N GLN A 78 12.12 -7.62 6.33
CA GLN A 78 12.89 -8.32 7.33
C GLN A 78 12.61 -9.83 7.30
N ALA A 79 11.33 -10.22 7.24
CA ALA A 79 10.94 -11.62 7.13
C ALA A 79 11.56 -12.28 5.88
N HIS A 80 11.47 -11.63 4.72
CA HIS A 80 12.08 -12.17 3.51
C HIS A 80 13.60 -12.22 3.52
N MET A 81 14.27 -11.25 4.14
CA MET A 81 15.74 -11.28 4.31
C MET A 81 16.16 -12.45 5.19
N ARG A 82 15.42 -12.74 6.27
CA ARG A 82 15.67 -13.93 7.10
C ARG A 82 15.48 -15.22 6.32
N ILE A 83 14.40 -15.35 5.54
CA ILE A 83 14.15 -16.50 4.67
C ILE A 83 15.32 -16.73 3.70
N LEU A 84 15.79 -15.67 3.03
CA LEU A 84 16.93 -15.75 2.11
C LEU A 84 18.21 -16.19 2.82
N GLN A 85 18.48 -15.62 3.98
CA GLN A 85 19.64 -15.97 4.80
C GLN A 85 19.58 -17.45 5.22
N HIS A 86 18.45 -17.91 5.74
CA HIS A 86 18.28 -19.29 6.20
C HIS A 86 18.32 -20.30 5.06
N ARG A 87 17.75 -19.98 3.89
CA ARG A 87 17.90 -20.80 2.69
C ARG A 87 19.36 -20.93 2.26
N SER A 88 20.13 -19.83 2.32
CA SER A 88 21.57 -19.87 2.00
C SER A 88 22.37 -20.78 2.96
N TYR A 89 22.01 -20.78 4.25
CA TYR A 89 22.62 -21.69 5.22
C TYR A 89 22.20 -23.14 4.99
N ALA A 90 20.91 -23.39 4.74
CA ALA A 90 20.39 -24.72 4.44
C ALA A 90 21.10 -25.32 3.21
N ASP A 91 21.31 -24.54 2.15
CA ASP A 91 22.04 -24.97 0.95
C ASP A 91 23.50 -25.30 1.23
N LEU A 92 24.18 -24.52 2.08
CA LEU A 92 25.55 -24.78 2.51
C LEU A 92 25.65 -26.12 3.26
N PHE A 93 24.74 -26.37 4.20
CA PHE A 93 24.69 -27.64 4.94
C PHE A 93 24.34 -28.83 4.04
N ARG A 94 23.44 -28.65 3.09
CA ARG A 94 23.09 -29.68 2.10
C ARG A 94 24.30 -30.08 1.26
N ARG A 95 25.04 -29.11 0.71
CA ARG A 95 26.27 -29.36 -0.07
C ARG A 95 27.36 -30.03 0.76
N MET A 96 27.49 -29.65 2.03
CA MET A 96 28.44 -30.26 2.95
C MET A 96 28.09 -31.73 3.19
N ARG A 97 26.81 -32.04 3.41
CA ARG A 97 26.33 -33.42 3.55
C ARG A 97 26.59 -34.24 2.29
N GLU A 98 26.22 -33.74 1.12
CA GLU A 98 26.46 -34.42 -0.18
C GLU A 98 27.94 -34.75 -0.38
N THR A 99 28.83 -33.85 0.00
CA THR A 99 30.29 -34.06 -0.07
C THR A 99 30.76 -35.14 0.91
N MET A 100 30.21 -35.17 2.13
CA MET A 100 30.57 -36.16 3.15
C MET A 100 30.01 -37.55 2.84
N ASP A 101 28.78 -37.63 2.35
CA ASP A 101 28.14 -38.88 1.91
C ASP A 101 28.89 -39.48 0.71
N GLY A 102 29.30 -38.64 -0.26
CA GLY A 102 30.17 -39.07 -1.37
C GLY A 102 31.55 -39.58 -0.94
N ALA A 103 32.02 -39.17 0.24
CA ALA A 103 33.24 -39.66 0.87
C ALA A 103 33.01 -40.83 1.85
N GLY A 104 31.78 -41.36 1.93
CA GLY A 104 31.40 -42.48 2.80
C GLY A 104 31.34 -42.13 4.30
N LYS A 105 31.28 -40.85 4.66
CA LYS A 105 31.22 -40.37 6.04
C LYS A 105 29.82 -39.89 6.39
N ILE A 106 29.08 -40.68 7.16
CA ILE A 106 27.73 -40.30 7.62
C ILE A 106 27.85 -39.40 8.85
N CYS A 107 27.27 -38.20 8.77
CA CYS A 107 27.21 -37.25 9.89
C CYS A 107 25.73 -36.95 10.25
N PRO A 108 25.14 -37.64 11.24
CA PRO A 108 23.71 -37.53 11.55
C PRO A 108 23.30 -36.12 12.04
N THR A 109 24.21 -35.36 12.64
CA THR A 109 23.96 -33.97 13.08
C THR A 109 23.65 -33.04 11.91
N LEU A 110 24.20 -33.28 10.71
CA LEU A 110 23.89 -32.50 9.52
C LEU A 110 22.45 -32.73 9.04
N GLY A 111 21.94 -33.96 9.15
CA GLY A 111 20.55 -34.30 8.84
C GLY A 111 19.56 -33.58 9.76
N CYS A 112 19.77 -33.66 11.08
CA CYS A 112 18.93 -32.95 12.05
C CYS A 112 18.99 -31.42 11.86
N THR A 113 20.15 -30.89 11.46
CA THR A 113 20.33 -29.46 11.19
C THR A 113 19.55 -29.02 9.95
N GLU A 114 19.52 -29.83 8.87
CA GLU A 114 18.71 -29.53 7.68
C GLU A 114 17.21 -29.52 7.99
N GLU A 115 16.72 -30.49 8.77
CA GLU A 115 15.31 -30.52 9.20
C GLU A 115 14.95 -29.29 10.05
N THR A 116 15.84 -28.88 10.96
CA THR A 116 15.65 -27.69 11.79
C THR A 116 15.58 -26.41 10.95
N TRP A 117 16.46 -26.28 9.95
CA TRP A 117 16.42 -25.16 9.01
C TRP A 117 15.16 -25.17 8.15
N ALA A 118 14.71 -26.33 7.67
CA ALA A 118 13.48 -26.45 6.91
C ALA A 118 12.26 -25.97 7.72
N GLN A 119 12.17 -26.37 9.00
CA GLN A 119 11.11 -25.90 9.90
C GLN A 119 11.19 -24.39 10.15
N THR A 120 12.39 -23.85 10.34
CA THR A 120 12.60 -22.41 10.56
C THR A 120 12.18 -21.60 9.33
N ILE A 121 12.58 -22.03 8.14
CA ILE A 121 12.21 -21.40 6.87
C ILE A 121 10.68 -21.41 6.71
N ALA A 122 10.02 -22.54 6.97
CA ALA A 122 8.56 -22.65 6.86
C ALA A 122 7.83 -21.71 7.83
N ALA A 123 8.34 -21.56 9.07
CA ALA A 123 7.77 -20.64 10.05
C ALA A 123 7.90 -19.17 9.61
N GLU A 124 9.06 -18.79 9.05
CA GLU A 124 9.29 -17.44 8.54
C GLU A 124 8.47 -17.14 7.28
N GLU A 125 8.26 -18.13 6.42
CA GLU A 125 7.38 -18.02 5.25
C GLU A 125 5.92 -17.81 5.68
N ALA A 126 5.44 -18.52 6.70
CA ALA A 126 4.12 -18.31 7.27
C ALA A 126 3.97 -16.90 7.87
N GLU A 127 5.01 -16.39 8.56
CA GLU A 127 5.04 -15.03 9.08
C GLU A 127 4.99 -13.99 7.94
N ALA A 128 5.80 -14.17 6.90
CA ALA A 128 5.83 -13.29 5.73
C ALA A 128 4.47 -13.24 5.02
N LEU A 129 3.82 -14.40 4.84
CA LEU A 129 2.47 -14.50 4.27
C LEU A 129 1.43 -13.76 5.12
N ASN A 130 1.51 -13.88 6.45
CA ASN A 130 0.61 -13.16 7.35
C ASN A 130 0.80 -11.63 7.24
N ILE A 131 2.04 -11.16 7.18
CA ILE A 131 2.34 -9.73 6.97
C ILE A 131 1.80 -9.24 5.62
N LEU A 132 1.98 -10.04 4.56
CA LEU A 132 1.47 -9.72 3.23
C LEU A 132 -0.06 -9.63 3.21
N TYR A 133 -0.75 -10.54 3.91
CA TYR A 133 -2.21 -10.48 4.06
C TYR A 133 -2.66 -9.20 4.76
N ILE A 134 -2.01 -8.83 5.87
CA ILE A 134 -2.30 -7.58 6.60
C ILE A 134 -2.08 -6.37 5.68
N LEU A 135 -1.02 -6.38 4.88
CA LEU A 135 -0.72 -5.31 3.94
C LEU A 135 -1.79 -5.18 2.84
N ILE A 136 -2.25 -6.29 2.26
CA ILE A 136 -3.35 -6.29 1.29
C ILE A 136 -4.65 -5.76 1.91
N GLN A 137 -4.95 -6.15 3.16
CA GLN A 137 -6.12 -5.62 3.87
C GLN A 137 -6.01 -4.11 4.11
N ALA A 138 -4.82 -3.60 4.45
CA ALA A 138 -4.59 -2.16 4.56
C ALA A 138 -4.81 -1.44 3.22
N VAL A 139 -4.33 -2.03 2.11
CA VAL A 139 -4.56 -1.52 0.76
C VAL A 139 -6.05 -1.50 0.40
N ASN A 140 -6.82 -2.53 0.77
CA ASN A 140 -8.27 -2.58 0.54
C ASN A 140 -9.01 -1.47 1.29
N ARG A 141 -8.65 -1.19 2.55
CA ARG A 141 -9.23 -0.07 3.30
C ARG A 141 -8.96 1.28 2.64
N ILE A 142 -7.78 1.44 2.06
CA ILE A 142 -7.46 2.66 1.29
C ILE A 142 -8.34 2.73 0.02
N GLN A 143 -8.58 1.61 -0.67
CA GLN A 143 -9.49 1.57 -1.82
C GLN A 143 -10.92 1.95 -1.47
N GLU A 144 -11.43 1.51 -0.32
CA GLU A 144 -12.74 1.90 0.20
C GLU A 144 -12.81 3.42 0.43
N GLY A 145 -11.82 4.00 1.14
CA GLY A 145 -11.76 5.46 1.34
C GLY A 145 -11.62 6.25 0.04
N ILE A 146 -10.94 5.71 -0.97
CA ILE A 146 -10.86 6.33 -2.31
C ILE A 146 -12.23 6.36 -2.97
N ALA A 147 -13.00 5.28 -2.90
CA ALA A 147 -14.34 5.22 -3.47
C ALA A 147 -15.28 6.25 -2.80
N GLU A 148 -15.16 6.41 -1.48
CA GLU A 148 -15.87 7.47 -0.74
C GLU A 148 -15.45 8.87 -1.24
N GLN A 149 -14.16 9.11 -1.46
CA GLN A 149 -13.70 10.38 -2.02
C GLN A 149 -14.16 10.63 -3.46
N GLU A 150 -14.26 9.60 -4.30
CA GLU A 150 -14.83 9.72 -5.66
C GLU A 150 -16.32 10.13 -5.61
N TYR A 151 -17.06 9.63 -4.62
CA TYR A 151 -18.42 10.08 -4.37
C TYR A 151 -18.47 11.55 -3.94
N VAL A 152 -17.58 11.99 -3.04
CA VAL A 152 -17.47 13.40 -2.63
C VAL A 152 -17.11 14.29 -3.83
N VAL A 153 -16.25 13.85 -4.75
CA VAL A 153 -15.96 14.55 -6.03
C VAL A 153 -17.22 14.73 -6.86
N THR A 154 -18.03 13.69 -6.98
CA THR A 154 -19.27 13.74 -7.75
C THR A 154 -20.23 14.75 -7.13
N ASN A 155 -20.44 14.70 -5.81
CA ASN A 155 -21.27 15.67 -5.09
C ASN A 155 -20.72 17.10 -5.22
N GLY A 156 -19.41 17.28 -5.13
CA GLY A 156 -18.78 18.59 -5.34
C GLY A 156 -19.01 19.14 -6.74
N ARG A 157 -19.07 18.31 -7.78
CA ARG A 157 -19.41 18.77 -9.13
C ARG A 157 -20.88 19.18 -9.21
N ILE A 158 -21.78 18.44 -8.57
CA ILE A 158 -23.20 18.76 -8.53
C ILE A 158 -23.43 20.09 -7.81
N GLU A 159 -22.90 20.23 -6.58
CA GLU A 159 -23.03 21.46 -5.78
C GLU A 159 -22.44 22.69 -6.49
N ALA A 160 -21.29 22.52 -7.14
CA ALA A 160 -20.70 23.60 -7.92
C ALA A 160 -21.53 23.97 -9.16
N ALA A 161 -22.19 23.01 -9.80
CA ALA A 161 -23.08 23.28 -10.94
C ALA A 161 -24.39 23.96 -10.51
N LEU A 162 -24.87 23.68 -9.29
CA LEU A 162 -26.04 24.33 -8.69
C LEU A 162 -25.75 25.73 -8.16
N SER A 163 -24.48 26.07 -7.95
CA SER A 163 -24.06 27.39 -7.48
C SER A 163 -24.00 28.39 -8.65
N GLU A 164 -25.05 29.19 -8.83
CA GLU A 164 -25.09 30.33 -9.76
C GLU A 164 -23.89 31.28 -9.56
N ASP A 165 -23.46 32.01 -10.60
CA ASP A 165 -22.40 33.08 -10.67
C ASP A 165 -21.02 32.80 -10.02
N THR A 166 -20.90 31.76 -9.21
CA THR A 166 -19.79 31.40 -8.31
C THR A 166 -19.39 29.92 -8.47
N GLY A 167 -20.15 29.17 -9.28
CA GLY A 167 -19.92 27.76 -9.58
C GLY A 167 -18.68 27.48 -10.43
N ALA A 168 -18.25 28.41 -11.30
CA ALA A 168 -17.12 28.17 -12.20
C ALA A 168 -15.77 27.94 -11.47
N PRO A 169 -15.40 28.73 -10.43
CA PRO A 169 -14.26 28.41 -9.57
C PRO A 169 -14.39 27.07 -8.84
N LEU A 170 -15.58 26.74 -8.31
CA LEU A 170 -15.83 25.52 -7.56
C LEU A 170 -15.80 24.27 -8.45
N MET A 171 -16.31 24.37 -9.67
CA MET A 171 -16.22 23.31 -10.69
C MET A 171 -14.76 22.98 -11.00
N ARG A 172 -13.90 23.99 -11.00
CA ARG A 172 -12.46 23.81 -11.18
C ARG A 172 -11.84 23.07 -9.99
N VAL A 173 -12.19 23.46 -8.76
CA VAL A 173 -11.76 22.75 -7.54
C VAL A 173 -12.20 21.30 -7.55
N SER A 174 -13.48 21.01 -7.85
CA SER A 174 -14.01 19.65 -7.89
C SER A 174 -13.37 18.80 -9.00
N ARG A 175 -13.08 19.40 -10.16
CA ARG A 175 -12.34 18.71 -11.24
C ARG A 175 -10.95 18.33 -10.77
N ASP A 176 -10.23 19.28 -10.20
CA ASP A 176 -8.87 19.11 -9.75
C ASP A 176 -8.75 18.10 -8.60
N MET A 177 -9.70 18.11 -7.67
CA MET A 177 -9.83 17.10 -6.62
C MET A 177 -10.06 15.72 -7.23
N GLY A 178 -10.94 15.61 -8.23
CA GLY A 178 -11.13 14.36 -8.97
C GLY A 178 -9.85 13.85 -9.62
N ASN A 179 -9.03 14.74 -10.17
CA ASN A 179 -7.73 14.36 -10.74
C ASN A 179 -6.77 13.84 -9.65
N ALA A 180 -6.70 14.53 -8.50
CA ALA A 180 -5.85 14.11 -7.39
C ALA A 180 -6.30 12.75 -6.80
N VAL A 181 -7.61 12.56 -6.60
CA VAL A 181 -8.18 11.26 -6.16
C VAL A 181 -7.87 10.16 -7.19
N GLY A 182 -7.96 10.47 -8.49
CA GLY A 182 -7.56 9.55 -9.56
C GLY A 182 -6.10 9.10 -9.46
N ILE A 183 -5.17 10.02 -9.17
CA ILE A 183 -3.75 9.69 -8.96
C ILE A 183 -3.59 8.71 -7.78
N VAL A 184 -4.28 8.96 -6.66
CA VAL A 184 -4.25 8.07 -5.48
C VAL A 184 -4.79 6.68 -5.85
N ARG A 185 -5.93 6.62 -6.55
CA ARG A 185 -6.55 5.38 -7.02
C ARG A 185 -5.61 4.55 -7.89
N ASP A 186 -5.01 5.19 -8.88
CA ASP A 186 -4.19 4.48 -9.87
C ASP A 186 -2.89 3.97 -9.22
N ALA A 187 -2.29 4.75 -8.32
CA ALA A 187 -1.14 4.32 -7.52
C ALA A 187 -1.47 3.11 -6.64
N ILE A 188 -2.58 3.17 -5.90
CA ILE A 188 -3.02 2.08 -5.00
C ILE A 188 -3.41 0.82 -5.79
N ARG A 189 -4.09 0.96 -6.93
CA ARG A 189 -4.42 -0.17 -7.80
C ARG A 189 -3.16 -0.85 -8.34
N SER A 190 -2.20 -0.06 -8.83
CA SER A 190 -0.93 -0.61 -9.32
C SER A 190 -0.19 -1.36 -8.22
N TYR A 191 -0.14 -0.78 -7.02
CA TYR A 191 0.52 -1.40 -5.88
C TYR A 191 -0.16 -2.69 -5.43
N ARG A 192 -1.50 -2.71 -5.37
CA ARG A 192 -2.27 -3.91 -5.07
C ARG A 192 -1.95 -5.06 -6.02
N ASN A 193 -1.93 -4.79 -7.33
CA ASN A 193 -1.64 -5.83 -8.33
C ASN A 193 -0.26 -6.47 -8.10
N GLN A 194 0.74 -5.67 -7.74
CA GLN A 194 2.08 -6.18 -7.44
C GLN A 194 2.09 -7.05 -6.17
N LEU A 195 1.37 -6.65 -5.13
CA LEU A 195 1.22 -7.45 -3.90
C LEU A 195 0.48 -8.76 -4.13
N GLU A 196 -0.57 -8.75 -4.96
CA GLU A 196 -1.31 -9.95 -5.32
C GLU A 196 -0.45 -10.91 -6.14
N GLU A 197 0.34 -10.42 -7.10
CA GLU A 197 1.28 -11.25 -7.86
C GLU A 197 2.23 -12.02 -6.93
N LEU A 198 2.77 -11.35 -5.92
CA LEU A 198 3.63 -11.99 -4.92
C LEU A 198 2.92 -13.00 -4.04
N LEU A 199 1.67 -12.74 -3.70
CA LEU A 199 0.87 -13.68 -2.92
C LEU A 199 0.63 -14.96 -3.71
N HIS A 200 0.26 -14.85 -4.99
CA HIS A 200 0.03 -16.00 -5.85
C HIS A 200 1.31 -16.83 -6.00
N GLU A 201 2.45 -16.20 -6.23
CA GLU A 201 3.72 -16.88 -6.39
C GLU A 201 4.22 -17.54 -5.10
N SER A 202 3.99 -16.88 -3.97
CA SER A 202 4.30 -17.45 -2.64
C SER A 202 3.38 -18.63 -2.32
N GLY A 203 2.15 -18.65 -2.87
CA GLY A 203 1.22 -19.77 -2.74
C GLY A 203 1.46 -20.94 -3.71
N THR A 204 2.00 -20.66 -4.91
CA THR A 204 2.32 -21.69 -5.92
C THR A 204 3.76 -22.23 -5.82
N GLY A 205 4.58 -21.65 -4.96
CA GLY A 205 6.00 -21.98 -4.78
C GLY A 205 6.31 -23.04 -3.72
N PHE A 206 5.30 -23.80 -3.28
CA PHE A 206 5.41 -24.92 -2.35
C PHE A 206 5.20 -26.25 -3.07
#